data_AF-A0A1V6SQG3-F1
#
_entry.id   AF-A0A1V6SQG3-F1
#
_cell.length_a   1.000
_cell.length_b   1.000
_cell.length_c   1.000
_cell.angle_alpha   90.00
_cell.angle_beta   90.00
_cell.angle_gamma   90.00
#
_symmetry.space_group_name_H-M   'P 1'
#
loop_
_entity.id
_entity.type
_entity.pdbx_description
1 polymer ?
#
loop_
_entity_poly.entity_id
_entity_poly.type
_entity_poly.pdbx_seq_one_letter_code
_entity_poly.pdbx_strand_id
1 'polypeptide(L)'
;MRSRLWFCSLEPVRECFPQRTAEKCKASLAPVFLIIVIICNVIEGYCFPLALRITKRDPPLCTLGDGIQSFLKEPDVHTQGRCLVFKKDYDSHYFGKSREWGSRPTNIGDTWTGGRDRWFRSINKMQFALFSLSLIVIAIVGVAYIGLYGTLTDIPGFSTPLSFMGKLNTIFGLGSASMFTACIVANIPQVLISYIYLGLNNVLTTMFVMQEWCSYSLTSRKHAKGLRVNSPVPETEQRDTYFLSLPYKWSIPITLAVTLIHWLVSVIFTFVQLDVHKNDLESSVTSTNYVLFWRNVLILVVPIGLGAYGVLFLLSIFKKFPESITLAGCCSVSIAATCQPSSLYACDLNSTAAFPSQLSYQKLKWGVVERPEDMENRIGHATFSDETVTSLEEGHIQLARKANEFAAAKRDEHPQKWGFFASLPCLLDTEGALAEIKYALDVLKAEGVTLFTRYGSGNTTWAVVFIHPTHPAYMTRVNPLLPQPAIDYPHETTRSAVDMIITHTKRSYPDCKVILSHAGGTLPFLITRICTVSKEAAATSRIYEKSPEEIMEDFRSFYFDLALPSSEAVLKLVLDVIPHDHITYGNAPAMFSAFSVAQLSRRL
;
A
#
# COMPACT_ATOMS: atom_id res chain seq x y z
N MET A 1 39.19 -23.16 57.38
CA MET A 1 40.18 -22.69 56.39
C MET A 1 41.50 -22.47 57.11
N ARG A 2 42.58 -23.13 56.66
CA ARG A 2 43.93 -22.97 57.23
C ARG A 2 44.41 -21.53 56.97
N SER A 3 44.70 -20.77 58.03
CA SER A 3 45.41 -19.50 57.94
C SER A 3 46.79 -19.76 57.34
N ARG A 4 47.04 -19.28 56.12
CA ARG A 4 48.39 -19.25 55.57
C ARG A 4 49.16 -18.17 56.33
N LEU A 5 50.06 -18.59 57.22
CA LEU A 5 51.05 -17.70 57.82
C LEU A 5 51.99 -17.24 56.71
N TRP A 6 52.08 -15.92 56.51
CA TRP A 6 53.04 -15.32 55.60
C TRP A 6 54.39 -15.26 56.33
N PHE A 7 55.46 -15.69 55.67
CA PHE A 7 56.82 -15.65 56.19
C PHE A 7 57.63 -14.63 55.41
N CYS A 8 58.36 -13.77 56.11
CA CYS A 8 59.37 -12.91 55.51
C CYS A 8 60.73 -13.35 56.08
N SER A 9 61.63 -13.83 55.22
CA SER A 9 62.97 -14.35 55.60
C SER A 9 62.97 -15.18 56.90
N LEU A 10 62.14 -16.22 56.94
CA LEU A 10 62.04 -17.25 58.01
C LEU A 10 61.30 -16.85 59.29
N GLU A 11 60.80 -15.63 59.44
CA GLU A 11 59.95 -15.25 60.59
C GLU A 11 58.46 -15.16 60.22
N PRO A 12 57.55 -15.67 61.07
CA PRO A 12 56.11 -15.56 60.85
C PRO A 12 55.65 -14.12 61.07
N VAL A 13 55.01 -13.53 60.05
CA VAL A 13 54.41 -12.19 60.15
C VAL A 13 53.27 -12.22 61.16
N ARG A 14 53.48 -11.60 62.33
CA ARG A 14 52.53 -11.61 63.46
C ARG A 14 51.36 -10.65 63.26
N GLU A 15 51.62 -9.47 62.70
CA GLU A 15 50.63 -8.42 62.47
C GLU A 15 51.00 -7.63 61.21
N CYS A 16 49.99 -7.15 60.46
CA CYS A 16 50.17 -6.34 59.25
C CYS A 16 49.49 -4.98 59.49
N PHE A 17 50.28 -3.91 59.62
CA PHE A 17 49.76 -2.57 59.84
C PHE A 17 49.47 -1.88 58.50
N PRO A 18 48.26 -1.36 58.27
CA PRO A 18 47.98 -0.55 57.09
C PRO A 18 48.68 0.81 57.24
N GLN A 19 49.73 1.04 56.46
CA GLN A 19 50.35 2.36 56.37
C GLN A 19 49.49 3.25 55.46
N ARG A 20 48.92 4.33 56.01
CA ARG A 20 48.27 5.36 55.19
C ARG A 20 49.32 6.13 54.42
N THR A 21 49.43 5.89 53.12
CA THR A 21 50.23 6.71 52.20
C THR A 21 49.45 7.97 51.82
N ALA A 22 50.14 9.08 51.55
CA ALA A 22 49.49 10.28 51.02
C ALA A 22 48.82 9.97 49.66
N GLU A 23 47.58 10.41 49.48
CA GLU A 23 46.85 10.23 48.22
C GLU A 23 47.55 11.01 47.09
N LYS A 24 47.99 10.30 46.05
CA LYS A 24 48.54 10.91 44.83
C LYS A 24 47.42 11.09 43.81
N CYS A 25 46.84 12.28 43.74
CA CYS A 25 45.87 12.62 42.70
C CYS A 25 46.60 13.00 41.40
N LYS A 26 46.28 12.33 40.30
CA LYS A 26 46.76 12.67 38.95
C LYS A 26 45.56 12.80 38.01
N ALA A 27 45.48 13.94 37.32
CA ALA A 27 44.57 14.08 36.18
C ALA A 27 45.26 13.51 34.93
N SER A 28 44.72 12.42 34.37
CA SER A 28 45.20 11.86 33.11
C SER A 28 44.33 12.39 31.96
N LEU A 29 44.94 13.13 31.04
CA LEU A 29 44.25 13.72 29.89
C LEU A 29 44.73 13.07 28.61
N ALA A 30 43.80 12.70 27.71
CA ALA A 30 44.13 12.32 26.34
C ALA A 30 43.98 13.55 25.42
N PRO A 31 45.05 14.31 25.13
CA PRO A 31 44.96 15.52 24.31
C PRO A 31 44.44 15.25 22.90
N VAL A 32 44.69 14.05 22.35
CA VAL A 32 44.20 13.65 21.03
C VAL A 32 42.67 13.67 20.96
N PHE A 33 41.96 13.19 22.00
CA PHE A 33 40.49 13.23 22.02
C PHE A 33 39.96 14.65 22.06
N LEU A 34 40.58 15.52 22.87
CA LEU A 34 40.18 16.91 22.96
C LEU A 34 40.34 17.62 21.62
N ILE A 35 41.47 17.42 20.93
CA ILE A 35 41.71 18.01 19.61
C ILE A 35 40.66 17.53 18.62
N ILE A 36 40.36 16.22 18.58
CA ILE A 36 39.33 15.67 17.70
C ILE A 36 37.95 16.27 18.01
N VAL A 37 37.55 16.33 19.28
CA VAL A 37 36.25 16.90 19.70
C VAL A 37 36.15 18.38 19.34
N ILE A 38 37.22 19.15 19.55
CA ILE A 38 37.27 20.56 19.15
C ILE A 38 37.09 20.71 17.65
N ILE A 39 37.80 19.91 16.83
CA ILE A 39 37.66 19.93 15.37
C ILE A 39 36.23 19.59 14.97
N CYS A 40 35.64 18.53 15.53
CA CYS A 40 34.25 18.14 15.26
C CYS A 40 33.26 19.27 15.61
N ASN A 41 33.41 19.90 16.79
CA ASN A 41 32.55 21.00 17.22
C ASN A 41 32.71 22.25 16.34
N VAL A 42 33.93 22.54 15.86
CA VAL A 42 34.19 23.63 14.91
C VAL A 42 33.51 23.34 13.56
N ILE A 43 33.63 22.11 13.05
CA ILE A 43 32.93 21.68 11.84
C ILE A 43 31.41 21.81 12.03
N GLU A 44 30.87 21.32 13.15
CA GLU A 44 29.44 21.42 13.46
C GLU A 44 28.97 22.88 13.55
N GLY A 45 29.76 23.74 14.21
CA GLY A 45 29.53 25.17 14.30
C GLY A 45 29.56 25.89 12.94
N TYR A 46 30.28 25.37 11.95
CA TYR A 46 30.25 25.86 10.57
C TYR A 46 29.07 25.27 9.76
N CYS A 47 28.76 23.99 9.95
CA CYS A 47 27.66 23.31 9.28
C CYS A 47 26.30 23.92 9.63
N PHE A 48 26.09 24.35 10.88
CA PHE A 48 24.82 24.91 11.34
C PHE A 48 24.40 26.19 10.58
N PRO A 49 25.22 27.26 10.48
CA PRO A 49 24.88 28.45 9.71
C PRO A 49 24.80 28.17 8.20
N LEU A 50 25.60 27.24 7.68
CA LEU A 50 25.49 26.82 6.28
C LEU A 50 24.13 26.17 6.00
N ALA A 51 23.70 25.24 6.86
CA ALA A 51 22.39 24.61 6.78
C ALA A 51 21.26 25.65 6.87
N LEU A 52 21.34 26.60 7.81
CA LEU A 52 20.37 27.69 7.93
C LEU A 52 20.29 28.60 6.69
N ARG A 53 21.42 28.85 6.02
CA ARG A 53 21.43 29.63 4.77
C ARG A 53 20.74 28.88 3.63
N ILE A 54 20.92 27.56 3.56
CA ILE A 54 20.29 26.72 2.55
C ILE A 54 18.78 26.65 2.81
N THR A 55 18.36 26.35 4.05
CA THR A 55 16.93 26.19 4.40
C THR A 55 16.14 27.49 4.36
N LYS A 56 16.79 28.66 4.46
CA LYS A 56 16.14 29.97 4.23
C LYS A 56 15.82 30.24 2.77
N ARG A 57 16.58 29.68 1.83
CA ARG A 57 16.32 29.85 0.39
C ARG A 57 15.24 28.89 -0.08
N ASP A 58 15.42 27.61 0.25
CA ASP A 58 14.47 26.55 -0.09
C ASP A 58 13.97 25.89 1.20
N PRO A 59 12.72 26.16 1.62
CA PRO A 59 12.17 25.56 2.82
C PRO A 59 12.14 24.03 2.65
N PRO A 60 12.74 23.27 3.59
CA PRO A 60 12.81 21.82 3.46
C PRO A 60 11.43 21.18 3.59
N LEU A 61 11.15 20.17 2.78
CA LEU A 61 9.97 19.33 2.88
C LEU A 61 10.18 18.31 4.02
N CYS A 62 9.88 18.73 5.25
CA CYS A 62 10.13 17.95 6.45
C CYS A 62 9.00 16.96 6.77
N THR A 63 7.76 17.32 6.44
CA THR A 63 6.57 16.51 6.69
C THR A 63 5.89 16.07 5.40
N LEU A 64 5.03 15.06 5.53
CA LEU A 64 4.10 14.67 4.48
C LEU A 64 3.22 15.84 4.02
N GLY A 65 2.77 16.69 4.95
CA GLY A 65 1.96 17.86 4.62
C GLY A 65 2.73 18.92 3.83
N ASP A 66 4.03 19.12 4.13
CA ASP A 66 4.88 20.02 3.34
C ASP A 66 4.98 19.52 1.89
N GLY A 67 5.17 18.21 1.70
CA GLY A 67 5.19 17.58 0.39
C GLY A 67 3.87 17.73 -0.37
N ILE A 68 2.73 17.44 0.27
CA ILE A 68 1.40 17.65 -0.33
C ILE A 68 1.20 19.12 -0.68
N GLN A 69 1.52 20.05 0.23
CA GLN A 69 1.38 21.48 -0.03
C GLN A 69 2.22 21.93 -1.22
N SER A 70 3.44 21.41 -1.38
CA SER A 70 4.29 21.69 -2.54
C SER A 70 3.62 21.22 -3.84
N PHE A 71 3.15 19.96 -3.90
CA PHE A 71 2.55 19.41 -5.12
C PHE A 71 1.16 19.99 -5.42
N LEU A 72 0.42 20.48 -4.42
CA LEU A 72 -0.83 21.22 -4.66
C LEU A 72 -0.57 22.62 -5.23
N LYS A 73 0.56 23.26 -4.87
CA LYS A 73 0.95 24.56 -5.43
C LYS A 73 1.53 24.41 -6.83
N GLU A 74 2.41 23.42 -7.02
CA GLU A 74 3.08 23.14 -8.27
C GLU A 74 2.98 21.64 -8.59
N PRO A 75 1.92 21.20 -9.31
CA PRO A 75 1.75 19.81 -9.71
C PRO A 75 2.87 19.32 -10.62
N ASP A 76 3.36 18.12 -10.36
CA ASP A 76 4.47 17.53 -11.13
C ASP A 76 4.01 17.10 -12.54
N VAL A 77 4.79 17.44 -13.55
CA VAL A 77 4.43 17.16 -14.96
C VAL A 77 4.56 15.67 -15.29
N HIS A 78 5.47 14.95 -14.65
CA HIS A 78 5.74 13.53 -14.92
C HIS A 78 4.67 12.58 -14.36
N THR A 79 3.84 13.05 -13.45
CA THR A 79 2.74 12.29 -12.86
C THR A 79 1.36 12.66 -13.41
N GLN A 80 1.31 13.54 -14.43
CA GLN A 80 0.06 13.89 -15.10
C GLN A 80 -0.68 12.67 -15.68
N GLY A 81 -1.99 12.67 -15.52
CA GLY A 81 -2.88 11.59 -15.95
C GLY A 81 -2.77 10.30 -15.14
N ARG A 82 -2.10 10.32 -13.98
CA ARG A 82 -2.05 9.20 -13.05
C ARG A 82 -2.46 9.67 -11.66
N CYS A 83 -3.41 8.96 -11.05
CA CYS A 83 -3.84 9.21 -9.67
C CYS A 83 -3.62 8.00 -8.75
N LEU A 84 -3.43 6.79 -9.32
CA LEU A 84 -3.28 5.55 -8.56
C LEU A 84 -1.88 4.95 -8.68
N VAL A 85 -0.91 5.68 -8.16
CA VAL A 85 0.51 5.31 -8.20
C VAL A 85 0.94 4.71 -6.86
N PHE A 86 1.45 3.48 -6.85
CA PHE A 86 1.89 2.80 -5.62
C PHE A 86 3.42 2.81 -5.50
N LYS A 87 3.94 2.86 -4.28
CA LYS A 87 5.38 2.75 -3.98
C LYS A 87 6.04 1.53 -4.64
N LYS A 88 5.35 0.38 -4.66
CA LYS A 88 5.86 -0.86 -5.26
C LYS A 88 6.17 -0.73 -6.74
N ASP A 89 5.51 0.21 -7.43
CA ASP A 89 5.73 0.45 -8.86
C ASP A 89 7.11 1.09 -9.12
N TYR A 90 7.78 1.55 -8.05
CA TYR A 90 9.10 2.20 -8.06
C TYR A 90 10.15 1.42 -7.26
N ASP A 91 9.76 0.71 -6.19
CA ASP A 91 10.68 -0.06 -5.34
C ASP A 91 11.34 -1.27 -6.06
N SER A 92 10.92 -1.61 -7.29
CA SER A 92 11.23 -2.88 -7.98
C SER A 92 12.62 -2.96 -8.67
N HIS A 93 13.43 -1.90 -8.75
CA HIS A 93 14.63 -1.92 -9.61
C HIS A 93 15.92 -1.57 -8.89
N TYR A 94 16.47 -2.55 -8.15
CA TYR A 94 17.86 -2.50 -7.67
C TYR A 94 18.90 -2.82 -8.78
N PHE A 95 18.46 -3.28 -9.98
CA PHE A 95 19.36 -3.69 -11.07
C PHE A 95 18.87 -3.40 -12.51
N GLY A 96 17.80 -2.62 -12.71
CA GLY A 96 17.23 -2.36 -14.05
C GLY A 96 16.93 -0.87 -14.25
N LYS A 97 17.01 -0.41 -15.51
CA LYS A 97 16.67 0.98 -15.90
C LYS A 97 15.31 1.36 -15.27
N SER A 98 15.27 2.50 -14.59
CA SER A 98 14.01 3.13 -14.19
C SER A 98 13.11 3.20 -15.43
N ARG A 99 11.84 2.78 -15.31
CA ARG A 99 10.87 3.01 -16.39
C ARG A 99 10.98 4.46 -16.84
N GLU A 100 11.24 4.69 -18.12
CA GLU A 100 11.23 6.06 -18.66
C GLU A 100 9.82 6.62 -18.50
N TRP A 101 9.74 7.80 -17.90
CA TRP A 101 8.49 8.46 -17.56
C TRP A 101 8.06 9.35 -18.73
N GLY A 102 7.00 8.95 -19.42
CA GLY A 102 6.23 9.82 -20.31
C GLY A 102 4.87 10.12 -19.69
N SER A 103 4.34 11.32 -19.98
CA SER A 103 2.94 11.62 -19.77
C SER A 103 2.08 10.53 -20.44
N ARG A 104 1.02 10.09 -19.76
CA ARG A 104 0.03 9.19 -20.34
C ARG A 104 -1.20 10.01 -20.73
N PRO A 105 -1.85 9.68 -21.86
CA PRO A 105 -3.13 10.27 -22.17
C PRO A 105 -4.16 9.87 -21.08
N THR A 106 -4.98 10.83 -20.67
CA THR A 106 -5.90 10.76 -19.52
C THR A 106 -7.10 9.81 -19.73
N ASN A 107 -7.20 9.21 -20.91
CA ASN A 107 -8.28 8.30 -21.30
C ASN A 107 -8.03 6.83 -20.91
N ILE A 108 -6.89 6.52 -20.28
CA ILE A 108 -6.59 5.18 -19.78
C ILE A 108 -6.59 5.21 -18.24
N GLY A 109 -7.58 4.55 -17.64
CA GLY A 109 -7.75 4.56 -16.18
C GLY A 109 -6.79 3.62 -15.48
N ASP A 110 -6.22 4.08 -14.37
CA ASP A 110 -5.47 3.20 -13.48
C ASP A 110 -6.42 2.26 -12.73
N THR A 111 -5.99 1.01 -12.55
CA THR A 111 -6.84 -0.03 -11.97
C THR A 111 -6.69 -0.06 -10.44
N TRP A 112 -7.77 0.21 -9.72
CA TRP A 112 -7.82 0.01 -8.27
C TRP A 112 -8.17 -1.44 -7.95
N THR A 113 -7.34 -2.12 -7.16
CA THR A 113 -7.54 -3.55 -6.80
C THR A 113 -8.19 -3.74 -5.43
N GLY A 114 -8.57 -2.66 -4.75
CA GLY A 114 -9.09 -2.70 -3.38
C GLY A 114 -8.10 -3.25 -2.34
N GLY A 115 -8.49 -3.17 -1.08
CA GLY A 115 -7.82 -3.85 0.03
C GLY A 115 -7.20 -2.95 1.11
N ARG A 116 -6.75 -3.60 2.19
CA ARG A 116 -6.04 -2.98 3.31
C ARG A 116 -4.64 -3.54 3.41
N ASP A 117 -3.64 -2.69 3.21
CA ASP A 117 -2.24 -3.05 3.36
C ASP A 117 -1.82 -3.18 4.82
N ARG A 118 -0.88 -4.09 5.08
CA ARG A 118 -0.24 -4.26 6.38
C ARG A 118 0.83 -3.19 6.60
N TRP A 119 1.08 -2.82 7.84
CA TRP A 119 2.11 -1.83 8.21
C TRP A 119 3.48 -2.15 7.60
N PHE A 120 3.85 -3.43 7.60
CA PHE A 120 5.09 -3.93 7.02
C PHE A 120 5.30 -3.55 5.55
N ARG A 121 4.24 -3.40 4.75
CA ARG A 121 4.36 -3.06 3.32
C ARG A 121 4.83 -1.63 3.06
N SER A 122 4.67 -0.72 4.02
CA SER A 122 5.15 0.67 3.90
C SER A 122 6.68 0.77 4.00
N ILE A 123 7.30 -0.14 4.75
CA ILE A 123 8.71 -0.09 5.14
C ILE A 123 9.62 -0.51 3.97
N ASN A 124 10.79 0.12 3.84
CA ASN A 124 11.82 -0.37 2.94
C ASN A 124 12.42 -1.68 3.50
N LYS A 125 12.27 -2.78 2.75
CA LYS A 125 12.70 -4.11 3.17
C LYS A 125 14.21 -4.21 3.43
N MET A 126 15.03 -3.49 2.66
CA MET A 126 16.49 -3.48 2.85
C MET A 126 16.87 -2.81 4.17
N GLN A 127 16.28 -1.64 4.44
CA GLN A 127 16.52 -0.91 5.69
C GLN A 127 16.03 -1.69 6.89
N PHE A 128 14.86 -2.34 6.78
CA PHE A 128 14.35 -3.22 7.82
C PHE A 128 15.30 -4.41 8.06
N ALA A 129 15.79 -5.07 7.00
CA ALA A 129 16.72 -6.18 7.12
C ALA A 129 18.05 -5.77 7.77
N LEU A 130 18.59 -4.59 7.42
CA LEU A 130 19.81 -4.06 8.05
C LEU A 130 19.60 -3.73 9.54
N PHE A 131 18.45 -3.17 9.90
CA PHE A 131 18.07 -2.92 11.30
C PHE A 131 17.86 -4.23 12.08
N SER A 132 17.21 -5.23 11.49
CA SER A 132 17.07 -6.56 12.09
C SER A 132 18.43 -7.25 12.27
N LEU A 133 19.29 -7.16 11.27
CA LEU A 133 20.64 -7.74 11.30
C LEU A 133 21.48 -7.10 12.40
N SER A 134 21.45 -5.78 12.56
CA SER A 134 22.23 -5.11 13.62
C SER A 134 21.79 -5.56 15.02
N LEU A 135 20.49 -5.75 15.25
CA LEU A 135 19.97 -6.31 16.51
C LEU A 135 20.42 -7.76 16.75
N ILE A 136 20.39 -8.60 15.71
CA ILE A 136 20.84 -9.99 15.79
C ILE A 136 22.34 -10.04 16.10
N VAL A 137 23.15 -9.22 15.43
CA VAL A 137 24.60 -9.16 15.67
C VAL A 137 24.88 -8.75 17.11
N ILE A 138 24.19 -7.73 17.66
CA ILE A 138 24.38 -7.35 19.07
C ILE A 138 23.95 -8.46 20.02
N ALA A 139 22.85 -9.16 19.75
CA ALA A 139 22.42 -10.28 20.57
C ALA A 139 23.45 -11.42 20.55
N ILE A 140 23.98 -11.79 19.38
CA ILE A 140 25.00 -12.83 19.23
C ILE A 140 26.30 -12.41 19.91
N VAL A 141 26.78 -11.19 19.66
CA VAL A 141 28.00 -10.67 20.30
C VAL A 141 27.81 -10.65 21.81
N GLY A 142 26.67 -10.17 22.32
CA GLY A 142 26.35 -10.17 23.74
C GLY A 142 26.37 -11.56 24.35
N VAL A 143 25.72 -12.55 23.73
CA VAL A 143 25.71 -13.95 24.19
C VAL A 143 27.09 -14.60 24.11
N ALA A 144 27.82 -14.40 23.01
CA ALA A 144 29.17 -14.92 22.84
C ALA A 144 30.13 -14.32 23.88
N TYR A 145 30.00 -13.03 24.19
CA TYR A 145 30.82 -12.39 25.23
C TYR A 145 30.45 -12.89 26.64
N ILE A 146 29.15 -13.11 26.92
CA ILE A 146 28.70 -13.71 28.18
C ILE A 146 29.25 -15.14 28.33
N GLY A 147 29.25 -15.94 27.24
CA GLY A 147 29.73 -17.32 27.24
C GLY A 147 31.25 -17.45 27.28
N LEU A 148 31.98 -16.62 26.53
CA LEU A 148 33.45 -16.67 26.43
C LEU A 148 34.14 -16.18 27.71
N TYR A 149 33.60 -15.13 28.34
CA TYR A 149 34.17 -14.54 29.56
C TYR A 149 33.43 -15.00 30.84
N GLY A 150 32.48 -15.93 30.71
CA GLY A 150 31.72 -16.49 31.82
C GLY A 150 32.52 -17.36 32.81
N THR A 151 33.79 -17.65 32.52
CA THR A 151 34.67 -18.53 33.30
C THR A 151 35.80 -17.81 34.05
N LEU A 152 35.83 -16.47 34.09
CA LEU A 152 36.95 -15.71 34.66
C LEU A 152 36.58 -14.91 35.93
N THR A 153 37.61 -14.74 36.77
CA THR A 153 37.63 -14.56 38.23
C THR A 153 36.97 -13.31 38.81
N ASP A 154 36.26 -13.49 39.93
CA ASP A 154 35.85 -12.43 40.87
C ASP A 154 37.09 -11.66 41.38
N ILE A 155 37.01 -10.33 41.44
CA ILE A 155 38.04 -9.51 42.12
C ILE A 155 37.50 -9.07 43.48
N PRO A 156 38.07 -9.58 44.59
CA PRO A 156 37.72 -9.11 45.93
C PRO A 156 38.20 -7.66 46.13
N GLY A 157 37.32 -6.78 46.61
CA GLY A 157 37.73 -5.47 47.17
C GLY A 157 37.52 -4.23 46.31
N PHE A 158 36.95 -4.34 45.10
CA PHE A 158 36.62 -3.15 44.27
C PHE A 158 35.15 -2.73 44.48
N SER A 159 34.91 -1.75 45.37
CA SER A 159 33.57 -1.18 45.61
C SER A 159 33.37 0.11 44.81
N THR A 160 32.45 0.09 43.85
CA THR A 160 31.98 1.29 43.14
C THR A 160 30.62 1.75 43.70
N PRO A 161 30.18 3.02 43.50
CA PRO A 161 28.87 3.52 43.95
C PRO A 161 27.66 2.68 43.49
N LEU A 162 27.84 1.84 42.47
CA LEU A 162 26.81 0.98 41.88
C LEU A 162 26.81 -0.47 42.38
N SER A 163 27.50 -0.78 43.50
CA SER A 163 27.57 -2.13 44.08
C SER A 163 26.21 -2.77 44.41
N PHE A 164 25.11 -1.98 44.42
CA PHE A 164 23.73 -2.50 44.52
C PHE A 164 23.27 -3.28 43.28
N MET A 165 23.83 -3.00 42.08
CA MET A 165 23.45 -3.66 40.82
C MET A 165 24.11 -5.04 40.63
N GLY A 166 24.88 -5.52 41.62
CA GLY A 166 25.51 -6.83 41.64
C GLY A 166 27.04 -6.76 41.77
N LYS A 167 27.69 -7.93 41.84
CA LYS A 167 29.15 -8.03 41.92
C LYS A 167 29.81 -7.70 40.57
N LEU A 168 30.95 -7.02 40.63
CA LEU A 168 31.83 -6.78 39.48
C LEU A 168 32.43 -8.13 39.05
N ASN A 169 31.95 -8.69 37.95
CA ASN A 169 32.29 -10.06 37.58
C ASN A 169 33.51 -10.19 36.67
N THR A 170 33.99 -9.13 36.00
CA THR A 170 35.13 -9.26 35.08
C THR A 170 35.85 -7.94 34.76
N ILE A 171 37.18 -7.99 34.75
CA ILE A 171 38.06 -6.97 34.19
C ILE A 171 38.58 -7.48 32.83
N PHE A 172 38.24 -6.80 31.73
CA PHE A 172 38.91 -7.03 30.45
C PHE A 172 40.18 -6.17 30.41
N GLY A 173 41.32 -6.79 30.66
CA GLY A 173 42.63 -6.16 30.49
C GLY A 173 43.01 -6.11 29.04
N LEU A 174 43.05 -4.90 28.47
CA LEU A 174 43.66 -4.66 27.15
C LEU A 174 45.20 -4.70 27.23
N GLY A 175 45.78 -5.10 28.37
CA GLY A 175 47.22 -5.21 28.57
C GLY A 175 47.93 -3.87 28.38
N SER A 176 48.90 -3.84 27.45
CA SER A 176 49.69 -2.67 27.08
C SER A 176 48.99 -1.72 26.11
N ALA A 177 47.69 -1.90 25.82
CA ALA A 177 46.98 -0.99 24.92
C ALA A 177 47.00 0.44 25.45
N SER A 178 47.09 1.40 24.52
CA SER A 178 47.05 2.81 24.85
C SER A 178 45.71 3.21 25.49
N MET A 179 45.73 4.25 26.32
CA MET A 179 44.51 4.85 26.91
C MET A 179 43.51 5.21 25.81
N PHE A 180 44.00 5.69 24.66
CA PHE A 180 43.18 6.00 23.49
C PHE A 180 42.38 4.79 22.98
N THR A 181 43.06 3.66 22.77
CA THR A 181 42.42 2.41 22.30
C THR A 181 41.37 1.91 23.30
N ALA A 182 41.69 1.94 24.59
CA ALA A 182 40.77 1.49 25.63
C ALA A 182 39.51 2.36 25.73
N CYS A 183 39.65 3.68 25.60
CA CYS A 183 38.52 4.59 25.54
C CYS A 183 37.62 4.34 24.32
N ILE A 184 38.20 4.06 23.13
CA ILE A 184 37.40 3.73 21.94
C ILE A 184 36.59 2.45 22.19
N VAL A 185 37.24 1.38 22.65
CA VAL A 185 36.59 0.09 22.88
C VAL A 185 35.44 0.20 23.87
N ALA A 186 35.60 0.98 24.95
CA ALA A 186 34.54 1.22 25.93
C ALA A 186 33.32 1.97 25.34
N ASN A 187 33.50 2.76 24.28
CA ASN A 187 32.45 3.60 23.69
C ASN A 187 31.85 3.05 22.37
N ILE A 188 32.48 2.06 21.71
CA ILE A 188 31.90 1.41 20.51
C ILE A 188 30.44 0.95 20.72
N PRO A 189 30.06 0.32 21.85
CA PRO A 189 28.68 -0.07 22.10
C PRO A 189 27.68 1.08 22.05
N GLN A 190 28.09 2.30 22.45
CA GLN A 190 27.23 3.48 22.39
C GLN A 190 26.86 3.83 20.95
N VAL A 191 27.83 3.81 20.04
CA VAL A 191 27.61 4.09 18.61
C VAL A 191 26.63 3.09 18.00
N LEU A 192 26.75 1.81 18.35
CA LEU A 192 25.85 0.76 17.87
C LEU A 192 24.40 0.99 18.32
N ILE A 193 24.18 1.42 19.57
CA ILE A 193 22.84 1.75 20.08
C ILE A 193 22.25 2.94 19.35
N SER A 194 23.06 3.98 19.09
CA SER A 194 22.61 5.14 18.31
C SER A 194 22.19 4.73 16.90
N TYR A 195 22.93 3.84 16.24
CA TYR A 195 22.56 3.31 14.92
C TYR A 195 21.25 2.51 14.94
N ILE A 196 21.03 1.68 15.97
CA ILE A 196 19.77 0.98 16.18
C ILE A 196 18.61 1.95 16.38
N TYR A 197 18.81 3.00 17.18
CA TYR A 197 17.81 4.05 17.35
C TYR A 197 17.45 4.71 16.02
N LEU A 198 18.43 5.05 15.18
CA LEU A 198 18.17 5.61 13.86
C LEU A 198 17.34 4.65 12.99
N GLY A 199 17.66 3.35 13.00
CA GLY A 199 16.88 2.32 12.32
C GLY A 199 15.43 2.22 12.84
N LEU A 200 15.26 2.17 14.16
CA LEU A 200 13.96 2.16 14.83
C LEU A 200 13.13 3.41 14.48
N ASN A 201 13.74 4.59 14.58
CA ASN A 201 13.12 5.86 14.28
C ASN A 201 12.66 5.93 12.82
N ASN A 202 13.50 5.48 11.89
CA ASN A 202 13.16 5.42 10.47
C ASN A 202 11.97 4.48 10.19
N VAL A 203 11.96 3.28 10.77
CA VAL A 203 10.87 2.30 10.62
C VAL A 203 9.55 2.86 11.16
N LEU A 204 9.56 3.39 12.38
CA LEU A 204 8.37 3.96 13.01
C LEU A 204 7.86 5.18 12.25
N THR A 205 8.76 6.08 11.85
CA THR A 205 8.38 7.30 11.13
C THR A 205 7.70 6.95 9.81
N THR A 206 8.23 5.98 9.06
CA THR A 206 7.60 5.49 7.82
C THR A 206 6.19 4.94 8.05
N MET A 207 5.99 4.15 9.11
CA MET A 207 4.67 3.61 9.46
C MET A 207 3.67 4.72 9.83
N PHE A 208 4.09 5.69 10.63
CA PHE A 208 3.22 6.78 11.09
C PHE A 208 2.92 7.80 10.00
N VAL A 209 3.88 8.09 9.11
CA VAL A 209 3.65 8.89 7.90
C VAL A 209 2.60 8.20 7.03
N MET A 210 2.73 6.89 6.80
CA MET A 210 1.72 6.12 6.06
C MET A 210 0.37 6.10 6.76
N GLN A 211 0.34 6.04 8.11
CA GLN A 211 -0.91 6.13 8.86
C GLN A 211 -1.57 7.51 8.72
N GLU A 212 -0.77 8.59 8.72
CA GLU A 212 -1.26 9.95 8.49
C GLU A 212 -1.77 10.13 7.06
N TRP A 213 -1.08 9.53 6.09
CA TRP A 213 -1.52 9.46 4.69
C TRP A 213 -2.89 8.80 4.55
N CYS A 214 -3.06 7.59 5.10
CA CYS A 214 -4.36 6.91 5.09
C CYS A 214 -5.47 7.67 5.81
N SER A 215 -5.14 8.56 6.74
CA SER A 215 -6.16 9.35 7.44
C SER A 215 -6.90 10.32 6.50
N TYR A 216 -6.33 10.66 5.33
CA TYR A 216 -6.99 11.52 4.34
C TYR A 216 -8.00 10.74 3.49
N SER A 217 -8.03 9.41 3.58
CA SER A 217 -9.02 8.59 2.86
C SER A 217 -10.42 8.77 3.45
N LEU A 218 -11.42 8.69 2.59
CA LEU A 218 -12.84 8.85 2.94
C LEU A 218 -13.32 7.98 4.09
N THR A 219 -12.86 6.73 4.14
CA THR A 219 -13.33 5.77 5.16
C THR A 219 -12.64 5.96 6.52
N SER A 220 -11.47 6.63 6.56
CA SER A 220 -10.64 6.65 7.77
C SER A 220 -11.11 7.64 8.87
N ARG A 221 -12.11 8.49 8.61
CA ARG A 221 -12.92 9.30 9.57
C ARG A 221 -13.87 10.19 8.76
N LYS A 222 -15.09 10.47 9.25
CA LYS A 222 -16.08 11.33 8.57
C LYS A 222 -15.63 12.79 8.26
N HIS A 223 -14.49 13.25 8.78
CA HIS A 223 -14.14 14.67 8.80
C HIS A 223 -12.87 14.96 7.99
N ALA A 224 -12.95 15.99 7.13
CA ALA A 224 -11.80 16.55 6.44
C ALA A 224 -10.76 17.06 7.47
N LYS A 225 -9.48 17.05 7.13
CA LYS A 225 -8.41 17.50 8.03
C LYS A 225 -7.40 18.39 7.32
N GLY A 226 -6.88 19.39 8.01
CA GLY A 226 -5.82 20.22 7.45
C GLY A 226 -4.47 19.52 7.37
N LEU A 227 -3.61 20.00 6.48
CA LEU A 227 -2.24 19.52 6.30
C LEU A 227 -1.39 19.79 7.55
N ARG A 228 -0.58 18.81 7.95
CA ARG A 228 0.39 18.97 9.02
C ARG A 228 1.72 19.43 8.42
N VAL A 229 2.09 20.68 8.64
CA VAL A 229 3.22 21.34 7.99
C VAL A 229 4.23 21.86 9.01
N ASN A 230 5.45 22.14 8.60
CA ASN A 230 6.51 22.63 9.49
C ASN A 230 6.35 24.12 9.87
N SER A 231 5.62 24.90 9.08
CA SER A 231 5.40 26.32 9.35
C SER A 231 3.98 26.70 8.94
N PRO A 232 2.98 26.41 9.80
CA PRO A 232 1.58 26.66 9.49
C PRO A 232 1.31 28.16 9.39
N VAL A 233 0.49 28.55 8.41
CA VAL A 233 0.05 29.94 8.28
C VAL A 233 -1.03 30.23 9.34
N PRO A 234 -0.94 31.34 10.11
CA PRO A 234 -1.97 31.72 11.06
C PRO A 234 -3.35 31.85 10.42
N GLU A 235 -4.41 31.60 11.19
CA GLU A 235 -5.81 31.69 10.73
C GLU A 235 -6.19 30.73 9.59
N THR A 236 -5.41 29.66 9.41
CA THR A 236 -5.72 28.57 8.47
C THR A 236 -6.03 27.27 9.20
N GLU A 237 -6.52 26.26 8.47
CA GLU A 237 -6.79 24.93 9.01
C GLU A 237 -5.53 24.04 9.06
N GLN A 238 -4.37 24.57 8.66
CA GLN A 238 -3.09 23.87 8.77
C GLN A 238 -2.75 23.57 10.22
N ARG A 239 -2.06 22.46 10.43
CA ARG A 239 -1.67 21.97 11.75
C ARG A 239 -0.16 22.00 11.87
N ASP A 240 0.31 22.42 13.04
CA ASP A 240 1.74 22.40 13.33
C ASP A 240 2.27 20.96 13.50
N THR A 241 3.55 20.80 13.25
CA THR A 241 4.24 19.51 13.37
C THR A 241 4.77 19.26 14.78
N TYR A 242 5.15 18.02 15.05
CA TYR A 242 5.94 17.70 16.23
C TYR A 242 7.41 18.01 15.95
N PHE A 243 8.18 18.40 16.97
CA PHE A 243 9.62 18.65 16.85
C PHE A 243 10.43 17.46 16.28
N LEU A 244 9.87 16.22 16.29
CA LEU A 244 10.56 14.98 15.90
C LEU A 244 9.80 14.07 14.90
N SER A 245 8.86 14.61 14.09
CA SER A 245 8.02 13.88 13.10
C SER A 245 7.08 12.80 13.65
N LEU A 246 7.51 12.02 14.64
CA LEU A 246 6.75 11.04 15.40
C LEU A 246 5.83 11.72 16.44
N PRO A 247 4.63 11.17 16.69
CA PRO A 247 3.77 11.66 17.76
C PRO A 247 4.46 11.58 19.13
N TYR A 248 4.30 12.59 19.98
CA TYR A 248 4.93 12.63 21.31
C TYR A 248 4.63 11.43 22.20
N LYS A 249 3.45 10.79 22.02
CA LYS A 249 3.07 9.56 22.72
C LYS A 249 4.02 8.38 22.48
N TRP A 250 4.75 8.40 21.35
CA TRP A 250 5.76 7.40 21.01
C TRP A 250 7.17 7.97 21.13
N SER A 251 7.39 9.20 20.64
CA SER A 251 8.72 9.81 20.64
C SER A 251 9.29 10.01 22.06
N ILE A 252 8.48 10.47 23.02
CA ILE A 252 8.96 10.73 24.39
C ILE A 252 9.36 9.43 25.10
N PRO A 253 8.50 8.39 25.18
CA PRO A 253 8.90 7.12 25.82
C PRO A 253 10.10 6.46 25.14
N ILE A 254 10.17 6.49 23.81
CA ILE A 254 11.31 5.92 23.07
C ILE A 254 12.59 6.68 23.40
N THR A 255 12.55 8.02 23.39
CA THR A 255 13.73 8.84 23.71
C THR A 255 14.18 8.59 25.15
N LEU A 256 13.26 8.53 26.11
CA LEU A 256 13.58 8.20 27.50
C LEU A 256 14.18 6.79 27.62
N ALA A 257 13.61 5.79 26.93
CA ALA A 257 14.12 4.43 26.95
C ALA A 257 15.51 4.32 26.33
N VAL A 258 15.75 4.99 25.20
CA VAL A 258 17.06 5.00 24.52
C VAL A 258 18.10 5.74 25.36
N THR A 259 17.75 6.87 25.97
CA THR A 259 18.63 7.58 26.92
C THR A 259 18.99 6.69 28.12
N LEU A 260 18.00 5.97 28.68
CA LEU A 260 18.25 5.03 29.77
C LEU A 260 19.16 3.89 29.33
N ILE A 261 18.98 3.35 28.12
CA ILE A 261 19.84 2.30 27.55
C ILE A 261 21.27 2.82 27.35
N HIS A 262 21.44 4.02 26.80
CA HIS A 262 22.75 4.65 26.65
C HIS A 262 23.47 4.81 28.00
N TRP A 263 22.74 5.25 29.04
CA TRP A 263 23.26 5.34 30.39
C TRP A 263 23.60 3.97 30.99
N LEU A 264 22.74 2.96 30.82
CA LEU A 264 23.03 1.60 31.30
C LEU A 264 24.24 1.01 30.58
N VAL A 265 24.43 1.29 29.29
CA VAL A 265 25.58 0.80 28.53
C VAL A 265 26.87 1.50 28.91
N SER A 266 26.83 2.78 29.31
CA SER A 266 28.03 3.46 29.84
C SER A 266 28.45 2.91 31.19
N VAL A 267 27.49 2.40 31.96
CA VAL A 267 27.76 1.62 33.18
C VAL A 267 28.29 0.23 32.84
N ILE A 268 27.74 -0.44 31.82
CA ILE A 268 28.19 -1.78 31.43
C ILE A 268 29.66 -1.76 31.03
N PHE A 269 30.08 -0.76 30.24
CA PHE A 269 31.44 -0.64 29.72
C PHE A 269 32.14 0.58 30.33
N THR A 270 32.84 0.38 31.43
CA THR A 270 33.55 1.45 32.13
C THR A 270 35.05 1.34 31.92
N PHE A 271 35.68 2.39 31.39
CA PHE A 271 37.13 2.46 31.30
C PHE A 271 37.76 2.77 32.67
N VAL A 272 38.80 2.03 33.05
CA VAL A 272 39.60 2.26 34.26
C VAL A 272 41.08 2.07 33.95
N GLN A 273 41.91 3.02 34.39
CA GLN A 273 43.37 2.91 34.35
C GLN A 273 43.91 2.63 35.75
N LEU A 274 44.78 1.63 35.90
CA LEU A 274 45.49 1.34 37.15
C LEU A 274 46.97 1.69 37.02
N ASP A 275 47.44 2.61 37.86
CA ASP A 275 48.85 3.01 37.93
C ASP A 275 49.52 2.37 39.16
N VAL A 276 50.37 1.36 38.95
CA VAL A 276 51.08 0.68 40.02
C VAL A 276 52.43 1.35 40.26
N HIS A 277 52.68 1.77 41.50
CA HIS A 277 53.92 2.40 41.94
C HIS A 277 54.78 1.37 42.70
N LYS A 278 56.06 1.18 42.31
CA LYS A 278 57.03 0.41 43.11
C LYS A 278 57.72 1.33 44.13
N ASN A 279 57.96 0.81 45.33
CA ASN A 279 58.22 1.63 46.53
C ASN A 279 59.58 2.36 46.63
N ASP A 280 60.51 2.29 45.68
CA ASP A 280 61.85 2.87 45.92
C ASP A 280 62.45 3.71 44.78
N LEU A 281 61.78 3.89 43.64
CA LEU A 281 62.25 4.79 42.58
C LEU A 281 61.04 5.48 41.95
N GLU A 282 61.04 6.82 41.94
CA GLU A 282 60.00 7.68 41.34
C GLU A 282 59.74 7.43 39.83
N SER A 283 60.46 6.50 39.20
CA SER A 283 60.57 6.41 37.74
C SER A 283 59.96 5.17 37.07
N SER A 284 59.43 4.17 37.79
CA SER A 284 58.76 3.01 37.14
C SER A 284 57.29 2.89 37.51
N VAL A 285 56.43 3.68 36.86
CA VAL A 285 54.97 3.50 36.88
C VAL A 285 54.59 2.50 35.78
N THR A 286 54.06 1.34 36.17
CA THR A 286 53.39 0.45 35.19
C THR A 286 51.90 0.78 35.18
N SER A 287 51.46 1.47 34.12
CA SER A 287 50.06 1.77 33.85
C SER A 287 49.42 0.65 33.05
N THR A 288 48.33 0.08 33.55
CA THR A 288 47.55 -0.93 32.83
C THR A 288 46.13 -0.42 32.61
N ASN A 289 45.64 -0.56 31.38
CA ASN A 289 44.32 -0.08 30.97
C ASN A 289 43.30 -1.22 30.95
N TYR A 290 42.15 -0.96 31.53
CA TYR A 290 41.08 -1.92 31.70
C TYR A 290 39.76 -1.36 31.18
N VAL A 291 38.96 -2.24 30.57
CA VAL A 291 37.53 -1.99 30.35
C VAL A 291 36.79 -2.95 31.27
N LEU A 292 36.13 -2.38 32.28
CA LEU A 292 35.28 -3.10 33.20
C LEU A 292 33.98 -3.47 32.51
N PHE A 293 33.48 -4.66 32.82
CA PHE A 293 32.26 -5.18 32.23
C PHE A 293 31.24 -5.65 33.27
N TRP A 294 30.02 -5.11 33.21
CA TRP A 294 28.93 -5.48 34.11
C TRP A 294 27.96 -6.46 33.45
N ARG A 295 28.28 -7.77 33.55
CA ARG A 295 27.51 -8.87 32.94
C ARG A 295 26.01 -8.86 33.29
N ASN A 296 25.67 -8.60 34.55
CA ASN A 296 24.29 -8.71 35.02
C ASN A 296 23.36 -7.69 34.36
N VAL A 297 23.87 -6.49 34.06
CA VAL A 297 23.11 -5.44 33.38
C VAL A 297 22.92 -5.79 31.89
N LEU A 298 23.91 -6.42 31.25
CA LEU A 298 23.76 -6.89 29.86
C LEU A 298 22.66 -7.95 29.72
N ILE A 299 22.55 -8.88 30.68
CA ILE A 299 21.49 -9.91 30.71
C ILE A 299 20.09 -9.28 30.83
N LEU A 300 19.97 -8.08 31.42
CA LEU A 300 18.71 -7.35 31.48
C LEU A 300 18.39 -6.60 30.17
N VAL A 301 19.37 -5.88 29.63
CA VAL A 301 19.16 -4.96 28.49
C VAL A 301 18.85 -5.70 27.18
N VAL A 302 19.55 -6.80 26.89
CA VAL A 302 19.41 -7.52 25.60
C VAL A 302 18.01 -8.14 25.42
N PRO A 303 17.45 -8.90 26.38
CA PRO A 303 16.10 -9.47 26.23
C PRO A 303 15.00 -8.43 26.16
N ILE A 304 15.10 -7.32 26.91
CA ILE A 304 14.14 -6.21 26.85
C ILE A 304 14.15 -5.58 25.44
N GLY A 305 15.35 -5.35 24.88
CA GLY A 305 15.49 -4.85 23.51
C GLY A 305 14.91 -5.79 22.46
N LEU A 306 15.20 -7.10 22.56
CA LEU A 306 14.65 -8.13 21.67
C LEU A 306 13.12 -8.27 21.80
N GLY A 307 12.58 -8.17 23.02
CA GLY A 307 11.15 -8.19 23.27
C GLY A 307 10.45 -6.99 22.63
N ALA A 308 10.99 -5.77 22.80
CA ALA A 308 10.49 -4.56 22.16
C ALA A 308 10.52 -4.67 20.63
N TYR A 309 11.62 -5.19 20.07
CA TYR A 309 11.71 -5.49 18.63
C TYR A 309 10.67 -6.52 18.18
N GLY A 310 10.46 -7.59 18.95
CA GLY A 310 9.45 -8.61 18.67
C GLY A 310 8.04 -8.02 18.62
N VAL A 311 7.69 -7.16 19.57
CA VAL A 311 6.39 -6.44 19.57
C VAL A 311 6.25 -5.58 18.32
N LEU A 312 7.28 -4.81 17.95
CA LEU A 312 7.26 -3.99 16.73
C LEU A 312 7.14 -4.83 15.46
N PHE A 313 7.82 -5.98 15.39
CA PHE A 313 7.74 -6.91 14.28
C PHE A 313 6.32 -7.49 14.14
N LEU A 314 5.73 -7.94 15.25
CA LEU A 314 4.35 -8.43 15.28
C LEU A 314 3.36 -7.33 14.86
N LEU A 315 3.50 -6.12 15.40
CA LEU A 315 2.67 -4.98 14.99
C LEU A 315 2.79 -4.70 13.50
N SER A 316 4.00 -4.78 12.94
CA SER A 316 4.24 -4.57 11.51
C SER A 316 3.50 -5.58 10.64
N ILE A 317 3.46 -6.86 11.05
CA ILE A 317 2.86 -7.96 10.28
C ILE A 317 1.35 -8.01 10.41
N PHE A 318 0.82 -7.80 11.62
CA PHE A 318 -0.59 -8.04 11.91
C PHE A 318 -1.45 -6.78 11.79
N LYS A 319 -0.88 -5.59 12.03
CA LYS A 319 -1.65 -4.35 11.94
C LYS A 319 -1.83 -3.94 10.47
N LYS A 320 -3.08 -3.67 10.10
CA LYS A 320 -3.45 -3.15 8.79
C LYS A 320 -3.72 -1.65 8.87
N PHE A 321 -3.42 -0.94 7.79
CA PHE A 321 -3.89 0.42 7.62
C PHE A 321 -5.43 0.44 7.45
N PRO A 322 -6.09 1.52 7.87
CA PRO A 322 -7.49 1.75 7.50
C PRO A 322 -7.62 1.83 5.97
N GLU A 323 -8.84 1.64 5.46
CA GLU A 323 -9.16 1.59 4.03
C GLU A 323 -8.38 2.60 3.19
N SER A 324 -7.73 2.12 2.13
CA SER A 324 -6.49 2.72 1.67
C SER A 324 -6.67 3.64 0.46
N ILE A 325 -6.13 4.86 0.60
CA ILE A 325 -5.47 5.61 -0.48
C ILE A 325 -4.27 4.79 -0.98
N THR A 326 -3.68 5.14 -2.12
CA THR A 326 -2.48 4.47 -2.64
C THR A 326 -1.38 4.29 -1.58
N LEU A 327 -0.69 3.15 -1.62
CA LEU A 327 0.45 2.86 -0.75
C LEU A 327 1.65 3.73 -1.15
N ALA A 328 1.70 4.97 -0.65
CA ALA A 328 2.77 5.91 -0.95
C ALA A 328 4.02 5.72 -0.07
N GLY A 329 3.83 5.39 1.21
CA GLY A 329 4.91 5.43 2.19
C GLY A 329 5.52 6.85 2.26
N CYS A 330 6.79 6.98 1.92
CA CYS A 330 7.48 8.27 1.75
C CYS A 330 7.89 8.53 0.29
N CYS A 331 7.28 7.85 -0.68
CA CYS A 331 7.60 8.00 -2.09
C CYS A 331 7.03 9.32 -2.63
N SER A 332 7.90 10.28 -2.96
CA SER A 332 7.52 11.59 -3.50
C SER A 332 6.68 11.47 -4.78
N VAL A 333 7.00 10.52 -5.66
CA VAL A 333 6.26 10.33 -6.92
C VAL A 333 4.82 9.85 -6.69
N SER A 334 4.63 8.95 -5.73
CA SER A 334 3.29 8.49 -5.36
C SER A 334 2.46 9.63 -4.75
N ILE A 335 3.08 10.45 -3.91
CA ILE A 335 2.44 11.65 -3.34
C ILE A 335 2.10 12.67 -4.45
N ALA A 336 3.02 12.90 -5.39
CA ALA A 336 2.82 13.83 -6.51
C ALA A 336 1.66 13.41 -7.42
N ALA A 337 1.56 12.12 -7.75
CA ALA A 337 0.46 11.59 -8.57
C ALA A 337 -0.92 11.79 -7.93
N THR A 338 -1.02 11.68 -6.61
CA THR A 338 -2.28 11.96 -5.91
C THR A 338 -2.62 13.45 -5.78
N CYS A 339 -1.69 14.33 -6.14
CA CYS A 339 -1.81 15.79 -6.14
C CYS A 339 -1.88 16.33 -7.57
N GLN A 340 -2.64 15.67 -8.44
CA GLN A 340 -2.89 16.14 -9.81
C GLN A 340 -4.26 16.83 -9.89
N PRO A 341 -4.39 17.97 -10.58
CA PRO A 341 -5.67 18.67 -10.70
C PRO A 341 -6.64 17.90 -11.61
N SER A 342 -7.90 17.76 -11.17
CA SER A 342 -8.99 17.26 -12.03
C SER A 342 -9.46 18.35 -12.99
N SER A 343 -10.10 17.96 -14.10
CA SER A 343 -10.80 18.88 -15.01
C SER A 343 -11.87 19.73 -14.33
N LEU A 344 -12.34 19.36 -13.14
CA LEU A 344 -13.21 20.20 -12.30
C LEU A 344 -12.58 21.56 -11.94
N TYR A 345 -11.25 21.61 -11.85
CA TYR A 345 -10.51 22.83 -11.54
C TYR A 345 -10.03 23.55 -12.81
N ALA A 346 -10.51 23.16 -14.00
CA ALA A 346 -10.27 23.90 -15.23
C ALA A 346 -11.33 25.00 -15.39
N CYS A 347 -10.90 26.25 -15.55
CA CYS A 347 -11.81 27.38 -15.77
C CYS A 347 -12.46 27.34 -17.17
N ASP A 348 -11.76 26.78 -18.15
CA ASP A 348 -12.20 26.59 -19.55
C ASP A 348 -11.72 25.24 -20.13
N LEU A 349 -12.40 24.73 -21.16
CA LEU A 349 -12.08 23.48 -21.89
C LEU A 349 -10.65 23.43 -22.47
N ASN A 350 -10.02 24.58 -22.71
CA ASN A 350 -8.65 24.71 -23.23
C ASN A 350 -7.62 25.16 -22.17
N SER A 351 -8.05 25.39 -20.93
CA SER A 351 -7.17 25.82 -19.84
C SER A 351 -6.56 24.63 -19.12
N THR A 352 -5.29 24.73 -18.74
CA THR A 352 -4.65 23.73 -17.90
C THR A 352 -5.30 23.76 -16.52
N ALA A 353 -5.88 22.64 -16.07
CA ALA A 353 -6.45 22.55 -14.75
C ALA A 353 -5.40 22.89 -13.67
N ALA A 354 -5.76 23.72 -12.71
CA ALA A 354 -4.87 24.16 -11.64
C ALA A 354 -5.64 24.27 -10.33
N PHE A 355 -5.02 23.87 -9.22
CA PHE A 355 -5.69 23.96 -7.92
C PHE A 355 -5.91 25.41 -7.49
N PRO A 356 -6.99 25.69 -6.74
CA PRO A 356 -7.16 26.97 -6.06
C PRO A 356 -5.98 27.23 -5.11
N SER A 357 -5.45 28.46 -5.13
CA SER A 357 -4.29 28.85 -4.31
C SER A 357 -4.51 28.65 -2.80
N GLN A 358 -5.78 28.65 -2.36
CA GLN A 358 -6.17 28.50 -0.96
C GLN A 358 -6.34 27.04 -0.51
N LEU A 359 -6.37 26.08 -1.43
CA LEU A 359 -6.72 24.68 -1.14
C LEU A 359 -5.80 24.07 -0.06
N SER A 360 -4.50 24.35 -0.13
CA SER A 360 -3.52 23.84 0.85
C SER A 360 -3.69 24.34 2.29
N TYR A 361 -4.53 25.36 2.50
CA TYR A 361 -4.82 25.96 3.80
C TYR A 361 -6.15 25.49 4.41
N GLN A 362 -6.92 24.68 3.68
CA GLN A 362 -8.22 24.18 4.10
C GLN A 362 -8.16 22.75 4.66
N LYS A 363 -9.30 22.24 5.12
CA LYS A 363 -9.46 20.83 5.47
C LYS A 363 -9.63 20.01 4.21
N LEU A 364 -8.79 19.01 4.02
CA LEU A 364 -8.77 18.19 2.82
C LEU A 364 -9.21 16.74 3.10
N LYS A 365 -9.75 16.13 2.05
CA LYS A 365 -9.98 14.70 1.89
C LYS A 365 -9.38 14.25 0.56
N TRP A 366 -9.14 12.96 0.42
CA TRP A 366 -8.69 12.37 -0.83
C TRP A 366 -9.66 11.30 -1.30
N GLY A 367 -10.03 11.37 -2.58
CA GLY A 367 -10.96 10.46 -3.23
C GLY A 367 -11.27 10.93 -4.65
N VAL A 368 -12.24 10.29 -5.29
CA VAL A 368 -12.73 10.68 -6.62
C VAL A 368 -13.52 11.97 -6.49
N VAL A 369 -13.20 12.98 -7.30
CA VAL A 369 -13.79 14.33 -7.17
C VAL A 369 -14.94 14.56 -8.17
N GLU A 370 -14.98 13.87 -9.31
CA GLU A 370 -16.12 13.99 -10.23
C GLU A 370 -17.42 13.49 -9.61
N ARG A 371 -18.52 14.18 -9.95
CA ARG A 371 -19.86 13.79 -9.51
C ARG A 371 -20.29 12.54 -10.27
N PRO A 372 -21.06 11.63 -9.64
CA PRO A 372 -21.59 10.44 -10.30
C PRO A 372 -22.37 10.74 -11.59
N GLU A 373 -23.01 11.91 -11.68
CA GLU A 373 -23.75 12.38 -12.85
C GLU A 373 -22.85 12.74 -14.04
N ASP A 374 -21.63 13.21 -13.77
CA ASP A 374 -20.62 13.56 -14.78
C ASP A 374 -19.75 12.35 -15.19
N MET A 375 -19.92 11.23 -14.49
CA MET A 375 -19.15 9.99 -14.61
C MET A 375 -19.80 8.96 -15.55
N GLU A 376 -20.97 9.25 -16.13
CA GLU A 376 -21.52 8.42 -17.21
C GLU A 376 -20.52 8.36 -18.36
N ASN A 377 -19.73 7.27 -18.40
CA ASN A 377 -18.74 6.90 -19.40
C ASN A 377 -17.33 7.53 -19.25
N ARG A 378 -16.95 8.06 -18.08
CA ARG A 378 -15.61 8.63 -17.84
C ARG A 378 -14.88 7.95 -16.68
N ILE A 379 -13.56 7.83 -16.82
CA ILE A 379 -12.65 7.43 -15.75
C ILE A 379 -12.61 8.55 -14.72
N GLY A 380 -12.90 8.22 -13.45
CA GLY A 380 -12.79 9.17 -12.36
C GLY A 380 -11.35 9.54 -12.03
N HIS A 381 -11.13 10.79 -11.67
CA HIS A 381 -9.87 11.35 -11.20
C HIS A 381 -9.90 11.48 -9.68
N ALA A 382 -8.97 10.78 -9.02
CA ALA A 382 -8.80 10.85 -7.57
C ALA A 382 -7.75 11.88 -7.18
N THR A 383 -8.12 12.88 -6.37
CA THR A 383 -7.19 13.91 -5.89
C THR A 383 -7.61 14.48 -4.53
N PHE A 384 -6.78 15.35 -3.98
CA PHE A 384 -7.12 16.08 -2.75
C PHE A 384 -8.14 17.18 -3.05
N SER A 385 -9.18 17.26 -2.23
CA SER A 385 -10.25 18.25 -2.34
C SER A 385 -10.78 18.67 -0.96
N ASP A 386 -11.26 19.91 -0.89
CA ASP A 386 -12.05 20.48 0.20
C ASP A 386 -13.55 20.14 0.09
N GLU A 387 -13.99 19.68 -1.08
CA GLU A 387 -15.38 19.31 -1.36
C GLU A 387 -15.70 17.82 -1.05
N THR A 388 -16.91 17.39 -1.43
CA THR A 388 -17.34 15.99 -1.31
C THR A 388 -16.63 15.12 -2.34
N VAL A 389 -15.86 14.15 -1.85
CA VAL A 389 -15.22 13.12 -2.68
C VAL A 389 -15.87 11.76 -2.47
N THR A 390 -15.83 10.89 -3.48
CA THR A 390 -16.37 9.52 -3.46
C THR A 390 -15.26 8.46 -3.41
N SER A 391 -15.59 7.25 -2.96
CA SER A 391 -14.63 6.16 -2.80
C SER A 391 -14.17 5.63 -4.15
N LEU A 392 -12.92 5.16 -4.22
CA LEU A 392 -12.43 4.42 -5.38
C LEU A 392 -13.25 3.15 -5.61
N GLU A 393 -13.55 2.86 -6.88
CA GLU A 393 -14.23 1.64 -7.31
C GLU A 393 -13.21 0.64 -7.86
N GLU A 394 -13.45 -0.66 -7.65
CA GLU A 394 -12.59 -1.71 -8.22
C GLU A 394 -12.77 -1.73 -9.75
N GLY A 395 -11.67 -1.79 -10.49
CA GLY A 395 -11.72 -1.71 -11.96
C GLY A 395 -12.57 -2.83 -12.58
N HIS A 396 -13.54 -2.46 -13.42
CA HIS A 396 -14.51 -3.38 -14.04
C HIS A 396 -13.84 -4.50 -14.87
N ILE A 397 -12.68 -4.25 -15.51
CA ILE A 397 -11.93 -5.28 -16.25
C ILE A 397 -11.43 -6.39 -15.32
N GLN A 398 -10.88 -6.05 -14.15
CA GLN A 398 -10.34 -7.07 -13.23
C GLN A 398 -11.46 -7.91 -12.61
N LEU A 399 -12.63 -7.32 -12.37
CA LEU A 399 -13.77 -8.06 -11.85
C LEU A 399 -14.25 -9.09 -12.87
N ALA A 400 -14.44 -8.71 -14.14
CA ALA A 400 -14.78 -9.64 -15.22
C ALA A 400 -13.72 -10.74 -15.36
N ARG A 401 -12.43 -10.37 -15.38
CA ARG A 401 -11.31 -11.33 -15.44
C ARG A 401 -11.35 -12.36 -14.32
N LYS A 402 -11.49 -11.92 -13.06
CA LYS A 402 -11.54 -12.81 -11.89
C LYS A 402 -12.76 -13.73 -11.94
N ALA A 403 -13.90 -13.22 -12.38
CA ALA A 403 -15.12 -14.01 -12.54
C ALA A 403 -14.94 -15.10 -13.60
N ASN A 404 -14.34 -14.75 -14.74
CA ASN A 404 -14.05 -15.68 -15.82
C ASN A 404 -13.02 -16.74 -15.42
N GLU A 405 -11.95 -16.35 -14.72
CA GLU A 405 -10.95 -17.30 -14.19
C GLU A 405 -11.55 -18.26 -13.16
N PHE A 406 -12.46 -17.76 -12.31
CA PHE A 406 -13.20 -18.61 -11.38
C PHE A 406 -14.12 -19.60 -12.10
N ALA A 407 -14.88 -19.13 -13.09
CA ALA A 407 -15.76 -19.99 -13.90
C ALA A 407 -14.96 -21.05 -14.68
N ALA A 408 -13.82 -20.66 -15.26
CA ALA A 408 -12.90 -21.56 -15.94
C ALA A 408 -12.34 -22.62 -14.98
N ALA A 409 -11.89 -22.23 -13.78
CA ALA A 409 -11.42 -23.17 -12.78
C ALA A 409 -12.51 -24.19 -12.38
N LYS A 410 -13.77 -23.75 -12.26
CA LYS A 410 -14.90 -24.64 -12.00
C LYS A 410 -15.19 -25.59 -13.14
N ARG A 411 -15.16 -25.11 -14.39
CA ARG A 411 -15.27 -25.96 -15.56
C ARG A 411 -14.15 -27.01 -15.59
N ASP A 412 -12.91 -26.63 -15.28
CA ASP A 412 -11.76 -27.53 -15.32
C ASP A 412 -11.82 -28.63 -14.25
N GLU A 413 -12.51 -28.40 -13.12
CA GLU A 413 -12.83 -29.46 -12.15
C GLU A 413 -13.73 -30.55 -12.78
N HIS A 414 -14.65 -30.19 -13.68
CA HIS A 414 -15.68 -31.06 -14.27
C HIS A 414 -15.98 -30.78 -15.76
N PRO A 415 -15.02 -30.97 -16.69
CA PRO A 415 -15.11 -30.45 -18.06
C PRO A 415 -16.18 -31.11 -18.94
N GLN A 416 -16.65 -32.31 -18.59
CA GLN A 416 -17.71 -33.01 -19.30
C GLN A 416 -19.12 -32.59 -18.87
N LYS A 417 -19.23 -31.83 -17.77
CA LYS A 417 -20.51 -31.40 -17.19
C LYS A 417 -20.74 -29.92 -17.34
N TRP A 418 -19.69 -29.13 -17.18
CA TRP A 418 -19.77 -27.68 -17.11
C TRP A 418 -19.05 -27.07 -18.30
N GLY A 419 -19.67 -26.02 -18.85
CA GLY A 419 -19.08 -25.01 -19.72
C GLY A 419 -19.44 -23.64 -19.14
N PHE A 420 -18.90 -22.57 -19.69
CA PHE A 420 -19.24 -21.22 -19.26
C PHE A 420 -19.18 -20.20 -20.41
N PHE A 421 -20.14 -19.27 -20.38
CA PHE A 421 -20.03 -18.03 -21.15
C PHE A 421 -19.27 -17.01 -20.32
N ALA A 422 -18.27 -16.37 -20.92
CA ALA A 422 -17.49 -15.35 -20.25
C ALA A 422 -18.32 -14.07 -20.06
N SER A 423 -18.15 -13.43 -18.90
CA SER A 423 -18.64 -12.09 -18.64
C SER A 423 -17.64 -11.07 -19.17
N LEU A 424 -18.14 -9.96 -19.70
CA LEU A 424 -17.30 -8.90 -20.23
C LEU A 424 -17.34 -7.66 -19.32
N PRO A 425 -16.25 -6.85 -19.30
CA PRO A 425 -16.30 -5.51 -18.72
C PRO A 425 -17.29 -4.63 -19.46
N CYS A 426 -17.48 -3.40 -18.97
CA CYS A 426 -18.31 -2.41 -19.65
C CYS A 426 -17.90 -2.26 -21.13
N LEU A 427 -18.84 -2.48 -22.06
CA LEU A 427 -18.55 -2.42 -23.50
C LEU A 427 -18.16 -1.04 -24.03
N LEU A 428 -18.38 0.00 -23.22
CA LEU A 428 -17.93 1.36 -23.53
C LEU A 428 -16.42 1.48 -23.48
N ASP A 429 -15.73 0.62 -22.71
CA ASP A 429 -14.31 0.35 -22.89
C ASP A 429 -14.14 -0.77 -23.92
N THR A 430 -14.19 -0.39 -25.20
CA THR A 430 -14.11 -1.35 -26.31
C THR A 430 -12.76 -2.06 -26.34
N GLU A 431 -11.65 -1.40 -26.01
CA GLU A 431 -10.33 -2.03 -25.98
C GLU A 431 -10.24 -3.06 -24.86
N GLY A 432 -10.70 -2.72 -23.65
CA GLY A 432 -10.77 -3.63 -22.51
C GLY A 432 -11.68 -4.83 -22.77
N ALA A 433 -12.85 -4.60 -23.37
CA ALA A 433 -13.78 -5.66 -23.75
C ALA A 433 -13.18 -6.60 -24.81
N LEU A 434 -12.57 -6.08 -25.87
CA LEU A 434 -11.93 -6.91 -26.91
C LEU A 434 -10.75 -7.70 -26.36
N ALA A 435 -9.95 -7.11 -25.47
CA ALA A 435 -8.86 -7.81 -24.80
C ALA A 435 -9.38 -8.95 -23.91
N GLU A 436 -10.49 -8.75 -23.20
CA GLU A 436 -11.12 -9.78 -22.38
C GLU A 436 -11.75 -10.88 -23.23
N ILE A 437 -12.45 -10.54 -24.34
CA ILE A 437 -12.98 -11.52 -25.30
C ILE A 437 -11.86 -12.43 -25.78
N LYS A 438 -10.75 -11.85 -26.21
CA LYS A 438 -9.58 -12.60 -26.69
C LYS A 438 -9.05 -13.53 -25.60
N TYR A 439 -8.87 -13.03 -24.38
CA TYR A 439 -8.39 -13.86 -23.27
C TYR A 439 -9.36 -15.00 -22.93
N ALA A 440 -10.65 -14.70 -22.82
CA ALA A 440 -11.66 -15.68 -22.44
C ALA A 440 -11.80 -16.80 -23.48
N LEU A 441 -11.83 -16.46 -24.77
CA LEU A 441 -11.98 -17.44 -25.84
C LEU A 441 -10.67 -18.19 -26.15
N ASP A 442 -9.54 -17.47 -26.29
CA ASP A 442 -8.28 -18.08 -26.72
C ASP A 442 -7.57 -18.80 -25.57
N VAL A 443 -7.58 -18.22 -24.37
CA VAL A 443 -6.83 -18.74 -23.21
C VAL A 443 -7.73 -19.58 -22.32
N LEU A 444 -8.83 -19.00 -21.83
CA LEU A 444 -9.71 -19.72 -20.91
C LEU A 444 -10.57 -20.77 -21.60
N LYS A 445 -10.71 -20.73 -22.94
CA LYS A 445 -11.58 -21.64 -23.72
C LYS A 445 -13.05 -21.56 -23.34
N ALA A 446 -13.56 -20.35 -23.07
CA ALA A 446 -14.99 -20.12 -22.90
C ALA A 446 -15.76 -20.47 -24.18
N GLU A 447 -17.00 -20.95 -24.06
CA GLU A 447 -17.85 -21.35 -25.19
C GLU A 447 -18.48 -20.15 -25.92
N GLY A 448 -18.48 -18.98 -25.29
CA GLY A 448 -19.00 -17.74 -25.84
C GLY A 448 -18.93 -16.60 -24.81
N VAL A 449 -19.56 -15.47 -25.12
CA VAL A 449 -19.64 -14.32 -24.22
C VAL A 449 -21.10 -13.96 -23.90
N THR A 450 -21.35 -13.53 -22.66
CA THR A 450 -22.65 -12.99 -22.25
C THR A 450 -22.63 -11.48 -22.35
N LEU A 451 -23.62 -10.92 -23.06
CA LEU A 451 -23.84 -9.49 -23.13
C LEU A 451 -25.23 -9.13 -22.60
N PHE A 452 -25.34 -7.93 -22.04
CA PHE A 452 -26.63 -7.36 -21.73
C PHE A 452 -27.24 -6.68 -22.95
N THR A 453 -28.57 -6.65 -22.98
CA THR A 453 -29.38 -5.95 -24.00
C THR A 453 -29.01 -4.48 -24.24
N ARG A 454 -28.31 -3.81 -23.30
CA ARG A 454 -27.85 -2.43 -23.44
C ARG A 454 -26.68 -2.08 -22.51
N TYR A 455 -25.80 -1.19 -22.96
CA TYR A 455 -24.73 -0.55 -22.18
C TYR A 455 -24.75 0.96 -22.45
N GLY A 456 -24.81 1.80 -21.41
CA GLY A 456 -24.95 3.25 -21.60
C GLY A 456 -26.17 3.68 -22.43
N SER A 457 -26.07 4.81 -23.12
CA SER A 457 -27.13 5.41 -23.96
C SER A 457 -27.09 5.01 -25.44
N GLY A 458 -26.16 4.14 -25.88
CA GLY A 458 -25.99 3.73 -27.29
C GLY A 458 -25.95 2.21 -27.51
N ASN A 459 -25.97 1.79 -28.79
CA ASN A 459 -25.91 0.38 -29.20
C ASN A 459 -24.48 -0.06 -29.58
N THR A 460 -24.09 -1.27 -29.18
CA THR A 460 -22.72 -1.85 -29.29
C THR A 460 -22.62 -2.94 -30.38
N THR A 461 -21.40 -3.36 -30.78
CA THR A 461 -21.09 -4.38 -31.81
C THR A 461 -20.75 -5.77 -31.23
N TRP A 462 -20.80 -6.86 -32.04
CA TRP A 462 -21.07 -8.24 -31.55
C TRP A 462 -20.16 -9.37 -32.11
N ALA A 463 -19.92 -10.41 -31.30
CA ALA A 463 -19.31 -11.72 -31.63
C ALA A 463 -19.92 -12.82 -30.72
N VAL A 464 -20.15 -14.06 -31.18
CA VAL A 464 -21.07 -15.08 -30.58
C VAL A 464 -21.59 -14.74 -29.17
N VAL A 465 -22.83 -14.25 -29.12
CA VAL A 465 -23.36 -13.51 -27.96
C VAL A 465 -24.56 -14.22 -27.37
N PHE A 466 -24.50 -14.54 -26.09
CA PHE A 466 -25.69 -14.78 -25.28
C PHE A 466 -26.25 -13.44 -24.77
N ILE A 467 -27.38 -12.97 -25.32
CA ILE A 467 -27.99 -11.68 -24.96
C ILE A 467 -28.96 -11.88 -23.81
N HIS A 468 -28.55 -11.48 -22.61
CA HIS A 468 -29.38 -11.49 -21.43
C HIS A 468 -30.06 -10.13 -21.20
N PRO A 469 -31.34 -10.09 -20.79
CA PRO A 469 -32.00 -8.82 -20.51
C PRO A 469 -31.40 -8.10 -19.30
N THR A 470 -31.57 -6.79 -19.30
CA THR A 470 -31.21 -5.91 -18.18
C THR A 470 -32.31 -4.86 -17.98
N HIS A 471 -32.13 -3.92 -17.06
CA HIS A 471 -33.11 -2.85 -16.86
C HIS A 471 -33.26 -1.96 -18.11
N PRO A 472 -34.50 -1.60 -18.48
CA PRO A 472 -34.77 -0.64 -19.54
C PRO A 472 -34.15 0.72 -19.26
N ALA A 473 -34.02 1.56 -20.30
CA ALA A 473 -33.52 2.93 -20.16
C ALA A 473 -34.36 3.77 -19.18
N TYR A 474 -35.68 3.56 -19.18
CA TYR A 474 -36.60 4.16 -18.23
C TYR A 474 -36.90 3.16 -17.10
N MET A 475 -36.38 3.42 -15.90
CA MET A 475 -36.52 2.51 -14.74
C MET A 475 -37.86 2.65 -13.99
N THR A 476 -38.77 3.48 -14.48
CA THR A 476 -40.13 3.60 -13.92
C THR A 476 -40.83 2.25 -14.06
N ARG A 477 -41.14 1.62 -12.92
CA ARG A 477 -41.82 0.33 -12.90
C ARG A 477 -43.26 0.49 -13.39
N VAL A 478 -43.72 -0.45 -14.20
CA VAL A 478 -45.13 -0.58 -14.59
C VAL A 478 -46.03 -0.71 -13.35
N ASN A 479 -45.59 -1.50 -12.37
CA ASN A 479 -46.23 -1.62 -11.07
C ASN A 479 -45.15 -1.86 -10.00
N PRO A 480 -45.15 -1.13 -8.87
CA PRO A 480 -44.15 -1.29 -7.80
C PRO A 480 -44.06 -2.71 -7.22
N LEU A 481 -45.16 -3.47 -7.22
CA LEU A 481 -45.25 -4.83 -6.69
C LEU A 481 -44.77 -5.89 -7.69
N LEU A 482 -44.66 -5.55 -8.97
CA LEU A 482 -44.26 -6.48 -10.01
C LEU A 482 -42.74 -6.45 -10.18
N PRO A 483 -42.04 -7.59 -10.10
CA PRO A 483 -40.61 -7.62 -10.34
C PRO A 483 -40.32 -7.34 -11.82
N GLN A 484 -39.26 -6.56 -12.08
CA GLN A 484 -38.89 -6.12 -13.43
C GLN A 484 -38.79 -7.24 -14.49
N PRO A 485 -38.31 -8.46 -14.16
CA PRO A 485 -38.26 -9.56 -15.11
C PRO A 485 -39.60 -10.00 -15.70
N ALA A 486 -40.73 -9.70 -15.04
CA ALA A 486 -42.04 -10.21 -15.45
C ALA A 486 -42.54 -9.61 -16.78
N ILE A 487 -42.21 -8.33 -17.05
CA ILE A 487 -42.68 -7.63 -18.26
C ILE A 487 -41.49 -7.01 -18.98
N ASP A 488 -40.72 -6.15 -18.34
CA ASP A 488 -39.78 -5.30 -19.08
C ASP A 488 -38.59 -6.06 -19.66
N TYR A 489 -38.08 -7.10 -18.98
CA TYR A 489 -36.92 -7.86 -19.45
C TYR A 489 -37.18 -8.59 -20.79
N PRO A 490 -38.28 -9.36 -20.96
CA PRO A 490 -38.68 -9.88 -22.27
C PRO A 490 -38.78 -8.80 -23.37
N HIS A 491 -39.27 -7.61 -23.02
CA HIS A 491 -39.34 -6.50 -23.97
C HIS A 491 -37.95 -5.93 -24.30
N GLU A 492 -37.02 -5.87 -23.35
CA GLU A 492 -35.63 -5.46 -23.62
C GLU A 492 -34.91 -6.43 -24.55
N THR A 493 -35.05 -7.74 -24.36
CA THR A 493 -34.52 -8.75 -25.31
C THR A 493 -35.09 -8.53 -26.71
N THR A 494 -36.40 -8.25 -26.78
CA THR A 494 -37.09 -7.99 -28.05
C THR A 494 -36.56 -6.72 -28.70
N ARG A 495 -36.42 -5.62 -27.96
CA ARG A 495 -35.89 -4.35 -28.49
C ARG A 495 -34.47 -4.52 -29.01
N SER A 496 -33.60 -5.20 -28.26
CA SER A 496 -32.23 -5.48 -28.68
C SER A 496 -32.18 -6.30 -29.97
N ALA A 497 -32.99 -7.36 -30.08
CA ALA A 497 -33.06 -8.17 -31.29
C ALA A 497 -33.62 -7.39 -32.49
N VAL A 498 -34.69 -6.60 -32.29
CA VAL A 498 -35.27 -5.76 -33.35
C VAL A 498 -34.27 -4.71 -33.82
N ASP A 499 -33.53 -4.09 -32.91
CA ASP A 499 -32.48 -3.15 -33.28
C ASP A 499 -31.43 -3.81 -34.18
N MET A 500 -30.95 -5.00 -33.82
CA MET A 500 -29.99 -5.75 -34.64
C MET A 500 -30.54 -6.15 -36.01
N ILE A 501 -31.84 -6.42 -36.11
CA ILE A 501 -32.52 -6.68 -37.38
C ILE A 501 -32.55 -5.38 -38.19
N ILE A 502 -33.13 -4.31 -37.67
CA ILE A 502 -33.38 -3.08 -38.43
C ILE A 502 -32.07 -2.39 -38.84
N THR A 503 -31.00 -2.48 -38.03
CA THR A 503 -29.69 -1.89 -38.34
C THR A 503 -28.81 -2.76 -39.25
N HIS A 504 -29.33 -3.86 -39.79
CA HIS A 504 -28.59 -4.89 -40.56
C HIS A 504 -27.43 -5.55 -39.80
N THR A 505 -27.32 -5.34 -38.49
CA THR A 505 -26.21 -5.83 -37.69
C THR A 505 -26.09 -7.37 -37.74
N LYS A 506 -27.22 -8.09 -37.69
CA LYS A 506 -27.19 -9.56 -37.79
C LYS A 506 -26.68 -10.06 -39.16
N ARG A 507 -26.93 -9.29 -40.23
CA ARG A 507 -26.46 -9.58 -41.60
C ARG A 507 -25.01 -9.22 -41.82
N SER A 508 -24.54 -8.12 -41.24
CA SER A 508 -23.14 -7.70 -41.34
C SER A 508 -22.19 -8.69 -40.67
N TYR A 509 -22.68 -9.47 -39.69
CA TYR A 509 -21.92 -10.48 -38.96
C TYR A 509 -22.65 -11.84 -38.94
N PRO A 510 -22.74 -12.53 -40.09
CA PRO A 510 -23.53 -13.77 -40.20
C PRO A 510 -22.95 -14.90 -39.34
N ASP A 511 -21.61 -14.98 -39.24
CA ASP A 511 -20.89 -15.98 -38.44
C ASP A 511 -21.04 -15.79 -36.93
N CYS A 512 -21.49 -14.60 -36.49
CA CYS A 512 -21.82 -14.34 -35.10
C CYS A 512 -23.17 -14.99 -34.76
N LYS A 513 -23.13 -16.11 -34.05
CA LYS A 513 -24.29 -16.77 -33.46
C LYS A 513 -24.81 -15.97 -32.27
N VAL A 514 -26.05 -15.50 -32.35
CA VAL A 514 -26.66 -14.68 -31.29
C VAL A 514 -27.78 -15.48 -30.67
N ILE A 515 -27.69 -15.74 -29.37
CA ILE A 515 -28.66 -16.48 -28.58
C ILE A 515 -29.48 -15.47 -27.77
N LEU A 516 -30.80 -15.45 -27.99
CA LEU A 516 -31.73 -14.57 -27.30
C LEU A 516 -32.34 -15.25 -26.08
N SER A 517 -32.33 -14.56 -24.93
CA SER A 517 -32.88 -15.13 -23.71
C SER A 517 -34.40 -15.26 -23.68
N HIS A 518 -34.89 -16.26 -22.95
CA HIS A 518 -36.30 -16.44 -22.60
C HIS A 518 -37.21 -16.54 -23.83
N ALA A 519 -36.88 -17.43 -24.75
CA ALA A 519 -37.52 -17.61 -26.05
C ALA A 519 -37.56 -16.32 -26.90
N GLY A 520 -36.56 -15.45 -26.76
CA GLY A 520 -36.51 -14.18 -27.48
C GLY A 520 -37.47 -13.13 -26.92
N GLY A 521 -37.93 -13.31 -25.68
CA GLY A 521 -38.85 -12.40 -25.01
C GLY A 521 -40.23 -12.39 -25.67
N THR A 522 -40.62 -11.25 -26.25
CA THR A 522 -41.88 -11.08 -26.98
C THR A 522 -41.68 -11.04 -28.50
N LEU A 523 -40.45 -11.22 -28.99
CA LEU A 523 -40.12 -11.14 -30.41
C LEU A 523 -40.92 -12.14 -31.28
N PRO A 524 -41.01 -13.45 -30.94
CA PRO A 524 -41.77 -14.39 -31.79
C PRO A 524 -43.24 -14.00 -31.95
N PHE A 525 -43.81 -13.36 -30.93
CA PHE A 525 -45.19 -12.87 -30.98
C PHE A 525 -45.33 -11.59 -31.82
N LEU A 526 -44.32 -10.71 -31.81
CA LEU A 526 -44.38 -9.39 -32.45
C LEU A 526 -43.80 -9.34 -33.87
N ILE A 527 -43.10 -10.37 -34.33
CA ILE A 527 -42.34 -10.32 -35.59
C ILE A 527 -43.20 -10.00 -36.82
N THR A 528 -44.42 -10.53 -36.89
CA THR A 528 -45.35 -10.26 -37.99
C THR A 528 -45.81 -8.81 -38.02
N ARG A 529 -46.02 -8.21 -36.83
CA ARG A 529 -46.33 -6.78 -36.70
C ARG A 529 -45.19 -5.92 -37.22
N ILE A 530 -43.94 -6.27 -36.88
CA ILE A 530 -42.75 -5.55 -37.35
C ILE A 530 -42.68 -5.62 -38.88
N CYS A 531 -42.89 -6.81 -39.47
CA CYS A 531 -42.91 -6.98 -40.93
C CYS A 531 -43.98 -6.11 -41.61
N THR A 532 -45.20 -6.04 -41.06
CA THR A 532 -46.30 -5.23 -41.63
C THR A 532 -46.01 -3.73 -41.55
N VAL A 533 -45.55 -3.24 -40.39
CA VAL A 533 -45.19 -1.83 -40.23
C VAL A 533 -44.04 -1.45 -41.16
N SER A 534 -43.07 -2.35 -41.37
CA SER A 534 -41.98 -2.12 -42.33
C SER A 534 -42.47 -2.01 -43.78
N LYS A 535 -43.51 -2.76 -44.20
CA LYS A 535 -44.11 -2.61 -45.55
C LYS A 535 -44.69 -1.21 -45.74
N GLU A 536 -45.43 -0.71 -44.76
CA GLU A 536 -46.04 0.63 -44.80
C GLU A 536 -44.98 1.74 -44.73
N ALA A 537 -43.95 1.56 -43.90
CA ALA A 537 -42.82 2.48 -43.80
C ALA A 537 -42.05 2.56 -45.13
N ALA A 538 -41.68 1.43 -45.73
CA ALA A 538 -41.01 1.39 -47.04
C ALA A 538 -41.82 2.07 -48.15
N ALA A 539 -43.15 2.05 -48.06
CA ALA A 539 -44.06 2.68 -49.02
C ALA A 539 -44.20 4.21 -48.84
N THR A 540 -43.90 4.75 -47.64
CA THR A 540 -44.18 6.16 -47.31
C THR A 540 -42.93 6.99 -46.98
N SER A 541 -41.83 6.37 -46.57
CA SER A 541 -40.52 7.02 -46.38
C SER A 541 -39.42 5.97 -46.13
N ARG A 542 -38.31 6.02 -46.87
CA ARG A 542 -37.17 5.07 -46.78
C ARG A 542 -36.39 5.18 -45.46
N ILE A 543 -37.00 4.90 -44.30
CA ILE A 543 -36.34 5.14 -43.01
C ILE A 543 -35.29 4.05 -42.68
N TYR A 544 -35.45 2.80 -43.16
CA TYR A 544 -34.49 1.71 -42.87
C TYR A 544 -34.48 0.56 -43.91
N GLU A 545 -34.64 0.85 -45.21
CA GLU A 545 -34.46 -0.04 -46.40
C GLU A 545 -34.42 -1.57 -46.14
N LYS A 546 -35.50 -2.16 -45.58
CA LYS A 546 -35.53 -3.60 -45.30
C LYS A 546 -36.86 -4.26 -45.66
N SER A 547 -36.78 -5.34 -46.42
CA SER A 547 -37.95 -6.11 -46.83
C SER A 547 -38.49 -6.98 -45.69
N PRO A 548 -39.80 -7.28 -45.68
CA PRO A 548 -40.41 -8.23 -44.74
C PRO A 548 -39.76 -9.61 -44.75
N GLU A 549 -39.34 -10.07 -45.94
CA GLU A 549 -38.65 -11.32 -46.15
C GLU A 549 -37.27 -11.29 -45.48
N GLU A 550 -36.53 -10.18 -45.63
CA GLU A 550 -35.23 -9.98 -44.97
C GLU A 550 -35.36 -9.91 -43.44
N ILE A 551 -36.42 -9.28 -42.93
CA ILE A 551 -36.71 -9.25 -41.49
C ILE A 551 -36.96 -10.67 -40.95
N MET A 552 -37.71 -11.48 -41.69
CA MET A 552 -38.03 -12.85 -41.29
C MET A 552 -36.82 -13.78 -41.34
N GLU A 553 -35.97 -13.60 -42.35
CA GLU A 553 -34.70 -14.33 -42.48
C GLU A 553 -33.78 -14.02 -41.28
N ASP A 554 -33.63 -12.74 -40.93
CA ASP A 554 -32.80 -12.35 -39.78
C ASP A 554 -33.37 -12.87 -38.47
N PHE A 555 -34.69 -12.78 -38.30
CA PHE A 555 -35.38 -13.31 -37.13
C PHE A 555 -35.11 -14.81 -36.94
N ARG A 556 -35.19 -15.60 -38.02
CA ARG A 556 -34.91 -17.05 -37.97
C ARG A 556 -33.43 -17.37 -37.79
N SER A 557 -32.54 -16.43 -38.09
CA SER A 557 -31.09 -16.62 -37.93
C SER A 557 -30.60 -16.52 -36.47
N PHE A 558 -31.44 -16.04 -35.55
CA PHE A 558 -31.14 -16.07 -34.12
C PHE A 558 -31.31 -17.47 -33.52
N TYR A 559 -30.57 -17.73 -32.45
CA TYR A 559 -30.78 -18.85 -31.55
C TYR A 559 -31.67 -18.42 -30.38
N PHE A 560 -32.43 -19.35 -29.80
CA PHE A 560 -33.39 -19.06 -28.73
C PHE A 560 -33.17 -20.04 -27.57
N ASP A 561 -32.98 -19.51 -26.35
CA ASP A 561 -33.03 -20.35 -25.15
C ASP A 561 -34.47 -20.53 -24.66
N LEU A 562 -34.75 -21.64 -23.98
CA LEU A 562 -36.06 -21.93 -23.39
C LEU A 562 -36.08 -21.76 -21.86
N ALA A 563 -35.21 -20.90 -21.30
CA ALA A 563 -35.14 -20.64 -19.87
C ALA A 563 -36.28 -19.70 -19.42
N LEU A 564 -37.21 -20.20 -18.59
CA LEU A 564 -38.45 -19.58 -18.09
C LEU A 564 -39.76 -19.78 -18.89
N PRO A 565 -39.83 -19.73 -20.23
CA PRO A 565 -41.09 -19.94 -20.93
C PRO A 565 -41.49 -21.42 -20.83
N SER A 566 -42.46 -21.72 -19.98
CA SER A 566 -42.96 -23.08 -19.72
C SER A 566 -44.38 -23.33 -20.23
N SER A 567 -45.02 -22.32 -20.82
CA SER A 567 -46.38 -22.50 -21.36
C SER A 567 -46.34 -23.19 -22.72
N GLU A 568 -47.26 -24.15 -22.90
CA GLU A 568 -47.39 -24.90 -24.15
C GLU A 568 -47.59 -23.98 -25.36
N ALA A 569 -48.37 -22.90 -25.19
CA ALA A 569 -48.64 -21.94 -26.25
C ALA A 569 -47.36 -21.22 -26.74
N VAL A 570 -46.48 -20.81 -25.83
CA VAL A 570 -45.22 -20.13 -26.19
C VAL A 570 -44.24 -21.13 -26.83
N LEU A 571 -44.14 -22.34 -26.28
CA LEU A 571 -43.27 -23.37 -26.85
C LEU A 571 -43.72 -23.76 -28.25
N LYS A 572 -45.02 -23.94 -28.48
CA LYS A 572 -45.57 -24.23 -29.80
C LYS A 572 -45.26 -23.12 -30.80
N LEU A 573 -45.45 -21.85 -30.41
CA LEU A 573 -45.11 -20.70 -31.25
C LEU A 573 -43.64 -20.71 -31.68
N VAL A 574 -42.72 -20.96 -30.75
CA VAL A 574 -41.28 -20.99 -31.06
C VAL A 574 -40.94 -22.19 -31.95
N LEU A 575 -41.44 -23.38 -31.62
CA LEU A 575 -41.18 -24.62 -32.36
C LEU A 575 -41.76 -24.62 -33.79
N ASP A 576 -42.85 -23.89 -34.02
CA ASP A 576 -43.50 -23.79 -35.33
C ASP A 576 -42.79 -22.77 -36.26
N VAL A 577 -42.15 -21.75 -35.70
CA VAL A 577 -41.64 -20.60 -36.48
C VAL A 577 -40.11 -20.55 -36.57
N ILE A 578 -39.40 -21.08 -35.57
CA ILE A 578 -37.94 -21.09 -35.48
C ILE A 578 -37.38 -22.44 -35.94
N PRO A 579 -36.28 -22.46 -36.73
CA PRO A 579 -35.57 -23.69 -37.05
C PRO A 579 -35.19 -24.48 -35.79
N HIS A 580 -35.42 -25.80 -35.79
CA HIS A 580 -35.24 -26.61 -34.57
C HIS A 580 -33.78 -26.67 -34.09
N ASP A 581 -32.83 -26.55 -35.00
CA ASP A 581 -31.40 -26.45 -34.71
C ASP A 581 -30.98 -25.10 -34.11
N HIS A 582 -31.89 -24.11 -34.10
CA HIS A 582 -31.70 -22.81 -33.48
C HIS A 582 -32.37 -22.70 -32.10
N ILE A 583 -32.92 -23.80 -31.57
CA ILE A 583 -33.59 -23.83 -30.27
C ILE A 583 -32.71 -24.58 -29.26
N THR A 584 -32.47 -23.96 -28.10
CA THR A 584 -31.62 -24.51 -27.04
C THR A 584 -32.38 -24.63 -25.72
N TYR A 585 -32.17 -25.73 -25.00
CA TYR A 585 -32.75 -25.89 -23.67
C TYR A 585 -31.93 -25.11 -22.63
N GLY A 586 -32.61 -24.29 -21.82
CA GLY A 586 -32.00 -23.53 -20.73
C GLY A 586 -32.83 -23.63 -19.46
N ASN A 587 -32.17 -23.63 -18.29
CA ASN A 587 -32.84 -23.57 -16.99
C ASN A 587 -32.38 -22.32 -16.22
N ALA A 588 -33.33 -21.45 -15.89
CA ALA A 588 -33.07 -20.10 -15.37
C ALA A 588 -32.29 -20.02 -14.04
N PRO A 589 -32.44 -20.93 -13.05
CA PRO A 589 -31.74 -20.85 -11.78
C PRO A 589 -30.20 -20.83 -11.89
N ALA A 590 -29.63 -21.56 -12.85
CA ALA A 590 -28.18 -21.58 -13.08
C ALA A 590 -27.63 -20.25 -13.61
N MET A 591 -28.48 -19.48 -14.32
CA MET A 591 -28.14 -18.23 -14.99
C MET A 591 -28.00 -17.04 -14.03
N PHE A 592 -28.67 -17.08 -12.86
CA PHE A 592 -28.67 -15.99 -11.87
C PHE A 592 -27.30 -15.75 -11.18
N SER A 593 -26.43 -16.76 -11.12
CA SER A 593 -25.14 -16.66 -10.43
C SER A 593 -24.08 -15.87 -11.22
N ALA A 594 -23.93 -16.15 -12.52
CA ALA A 594 -23.09 -15.37 -13.44
C ALA A 594 -23.65 -13.95 -13.68
N PHE A 595 -24.98 -13.83 -13.73
CA PHE A 595 -25.69 -12.56 -13.87
C PHE A 595 -25.32 -11.54 -12.80
N SER A 596 -25.18 -11.98 -11.54
CA SER A 596 -24.91 -11.07 -10.41
C SER A 596 -23.56 -10.36 -10.56
N VAL A 597 -22.53 -11.06 -11.06
CA VAL A 597 -21.18 -10.49 -11.22
C VAL A 597 -21.10 -9.59 -12.46
N ALA A 598 -21.70 -9.99 -13.58
CA ALA A 598 -21.78 -9.16 -14.78
C ALA A 598 -22.60 -7.88 -14.54
N GLN A 599 -23.68 -7.95 -13.77
CA GLN A 599 -24.49 -6.79 -13.43
C GLN A 599 -23.76 -5.83 -12.47
N LEU A 600 -22.92 -6.36 -11.57
CA LEU A 600 -22.02 -5.56 -10.73
C LEU A 600 -20.93 -4.89 -11.57
N SER A 601 -20.29 -5.61 -12.50
CA SER A 601 -19.28 -5.09 -13.43
C SER A 601 -19.79 -4.07 -14.44
N ARG A 602 -21.12 -3.93 -14.57
CA ARG A 602 -21.75 -2.88 -15.40
C ARG A 602 -22.02 -1.60 -14.58
N ARG A 603 -22.23 -1.73 -13.28
CA ARG A 603 -22.54 -0.60 -12.38
C ARG A 603 -21.28 0.10 -11.85
N LEU A 604 -20.17 -0.63 -11.83
CA LEU A 604 -18.79 -0.17 -11.64
C LEU A 604 -18.13 -0.02 -13.02
#